data_AF-A0A9P7FKZ8-F1
#
_entry.id   AF-A0A9P7FKZ8-F1
#
_cell.length_a   1.000
_cell.length_b   1.000
_cell.length_c   1.000
_cell.angle_alpha   90.00
_cell.angle_beta   90.00
_cell.angle_gamma   90.00
#
_symmetry.space_group_name_H-M   'P 1'
#
loop_
_entity.id
_entity.type
_entity.pdbx_description
1 polymer ?
#
loop_
_entity_poly.entity_id
_entity_poly.type
_entity_poly.pdbx_seq_one_letter_code
_entity_poly.pdbx_strand_id
1 'polypeptide(L)'
;LKIQSQKDTKQLAEAKEIAYKEGFYNGTMLVGEFKGQSVQDAKAKVRERMLEAGLAFAYAEPEGLIISRSADECVIALMDQWYLDYGEEVWRTQVEK
;
A
#
# COMPACT_ATOMS: atom_id res chain seq x y z
N LEU A 1 -26.32 -1.02 -2.14
CA LEU A 1 -25.83 -0.59 -3.47
C LEU A 1 -26.50 -1.27 -4.70
N LYS A 2 -27.44 -2.23 -4.58
CA LYS A 2 -28.16 -2.86 -5.73
C LYS A 2 -27.30 -3.11 -7.00
N ILE A 3 -26.08 -3.61 -6.80
CA ILE A 3 -25.12 -3.89 -7.87
C ILE A 3 -25.57 -5.14 -8.62
N GLN A 4 -25.65 -5.10 -9.94
CA GLN A 4 -26.11 -6.22 -10.78
C GLN A 4 -25.10 -6.61 -11.86
N SER A 5 -24.12 -5.77 -12.15
CA SER A 5 -23.13 -5.98 -13.19
C SER A 5 -21.76 -5.44 -12.82
N GLN A 6 -20.70 -6.04 -13.38
CA GLN A 6 -19.34 -5.52 -13.30
C GLN A 6 -19.17 -4.15 -13.98
N LYS A 7 -20.16 -3.71 -14.76
CA LYS A 7 -20.19 -2.38 -15.41
C LYS A 7 -20.70 -1.27 -14.49
N ASP A 8 -21.20 -1.60 -13.29
CA ASP A 8 -21.70 -0.64 -12.31
C ASP A 8 -20.53 0.04 -11.57
N THR A 9 -19.64 0.68 -12.32
CA THR A 9 -18.31 1.13 -11.87
C THR A 9 -18.37 2.08 -10.68
N LYS A 10 -19.37 2.96 -10.64
CA LYS A 10 -19.56 3.92 -9.53
C LYS A 10 -19.92 3.21 -8.24
N GLN A 11 -20.91 2.33 -8.29
CA GLN A 11 -21.37 1.57 -7.12
C GLN A 11 -20.30 0.58 -6.64
N LEU A 12 -19.53 -0.01 -7.57
CA LEU A 12 -18.41 -0.89 -7.25
C LEU A 12 -17.26 -0.14 -6.59
N ALA A 13 -16.93 1.07 -7.06
CA ALA A 13 -15.91 1.91 -6.44
C ALA A 13 -16.28 2.28 -4.99
N GLU A 14 -17.52 2.72 -4.78
CA GLU A 14 -18.05 3.03 -3.43
C GLU A 14 -18.04 1.79 -2.52
N ALA A 15 -18.52 0.64 -3.02
CA ALA A 15 -18.50 -0.61 -2.27
C ALA A 15 -17.07 -1.02 -1.88
N LYS A 16 -16.10 -0.89 -2.81
CA LYS A 16 -14.69 -1.20 -2.59
C LYS A 16 -14.11 -0.32 -1.49
N GLU A 17 -14.35 0.99 -1.54
CA GLU A 17 -13.83 1.92 -0.55
C GLU A 17 -14.33 1.59 0.86
N ILE A 18 -15.64 1.41 1.02
CA ILE A 18 -16.27 1.08 2.30
C ILE A 18 -15.72 -0.24 2.84
N ALA A 19 -15.73 -1.30 2.02
CA ALA A 19 -15.29 -2.63 2.44
C ALA A 19 -13.79 -2.67 2.76
N TYR A 20 -12.96 -1.96 2.00
CA TYR A 20 -11.52 -1.93 2.22
C TYR A 20 -11.17 -1.18 3.51
N LYS A 21 -11.82 -0.04 3.77
CA LYS A 21 -11.62 0.74 4.99
C LYS A 21 -12.08 -0.05 6.21
N GLU A 22 -13.29 -0.59 6.17
CA GLU A 22 -13.85 -1.39 7.27
C GLU A 22 -13.00 -2.64 7.55
N GLY A 23 -12.62 -3.37 6.50
CA GLY A 23 -11.78 -4.55 6.61
C GLY A 23 -10.38 -4.27 7.15
N PHE A 24 -9.80 -3.10 6.85
CA PHE A 24 -8.48 -2.74 7.35
C PHE A 24 -8.49 -2.41 8.85
N TYR A 25 -9.45 -1.60 9.32
CA TYR A 25 -9.48 -1.15 10.71
C TYR A 25 -10.21 -2.10 11.67
N ASN A 26 -11.30 -2.72 11.24
CA ASN A 26 -12.15 -3.55 12.08
C ASN A 26 -12.06 -5.05 11.75
N GLY A 27 -11.33 -5.41 10.70
CA GLY A 27 -11.19 -6.80 10.27
C GLY A 27 -10.30 -7.63 11.21
N THR A 28 -10.67 -8.89 11.39
CA THR A 28 -9.88 -9.90 12.11
C THR A 28 -9.59 -11.08 11.19
N MET A 29 -8.35 -11.57 11.19
CA MET A 29 -7.94 -12.71 10.37
C MET A 29 -8.62 -14.01 10.82
N LEU A 30 -9.24 -14.73 9.88
CA LEU A 30 -10.00 -15.96 10.19
C LEU A 30 -9.21 -17.25 9.98
N VAL A 31 -8.17 -17.21 9.14
CA VAL A 31 -7.43 -18.38 8.67
C VAL A 31 -5.93 -18.09 8.59
N GLY A 32 -5.14 -19.16 8.57
CA GLY A 32 -3.68 -19.09 8.43
C GLY A 32 -2.94 -18.80 9.74
N GLU A 33 -1.66 -18.49 9.60
CA GLU A 33 -0.69 -18.32 10.69
C GLU A 33 -1.04 -17.16 11.64
N PHE A 34 -1.69 -16.10 11.12
CA PHE A 34 -2.07 -14.90 11.88
C PHE A 34 -3.54 -14.88 12.30
N LYS A 35 -4.21 -16.04 12.34
CA LYS A 35 -5.62 -16.14 12.77
C LYS A 35 -5.84 -15.49 14.14
N GLY A 36 -6.89 -14.70 14.26
CA GLY A 36 -7.26 -13.96 15.47
C GLY A 36 -6.57 -12.61 15.63
N GLN A 37 -5.60 -12.25 14.77
CA GLN A 37 -5.00 -10.92 14.78
C GLN A 37 -5.82 -9.91 13.98
N SER A 38 -5.66 -8.62 14.30
CA SER A 38 -6.23 -7.53 13.51
C SER A 38 -5.63 -7.55 12.08
N VAL A 39 -6.42 -7.15 11.09
CA VAL A 39 -5.92 -7.04 9.70
C VAL A 39 -4.81 -6.00 9.61
N GLN A 40 -4.89 -4.92 10.38
CA GLN A 40 -3.86 -3.87 10.44
C GLN A 40 -2.48 -4.44 10.82
N ASP A 41 -2.41 -5.27 11.86
CA ASP A 41 -1.15 -5.88 12.32
C ASP A 41 -0.72 -7.05 11.41
N ALA A 42 -1.68 -7.87 10.99
CA ALA A 42 -1.40 -9.07 10.21
C ALA A 42 -0.91 -8.76 8.80
N LYS A 43 -1.36 -7.66 8.18
CA LYS A 43 -1.03 -7.33 6.78
C LYS A 43 0.47 -7.21 6.54
N ALA A 44 1.21 -6.55 7.44
CA ALA A 44 2.66 -6.42 7.32
C ALA A 44 3.37 -7.77 7.47
N LYS A 45 2.95 -8.57 8.45
CA LYS A 45 3.53 -9.90 8.75
C LYS A 45 3.28 -10.90 7.63
N VAL A 46 2.08 -10.91 7.03
CA VAL A 46 1.76 -11.75 5.85
C VAL A 46 2.68 -11.40 4.69
N ARG A 47 2.86 -10.10 4.40
CA ARG A 47 3.77 -9.64 3.34
C ARG A 47 5.19 -10.14 3.59
N GLU A 48 5.71 -9.96 4.80
CA GLU A 48 7.04 -10.44 5.19
C GLU A 48 7.18 -11.95 5.01
N ARG A 49 6.25 -12.75 5.53
CA ARG A 49 6.27 -14.21 5.37
C ARG A 49 6.25 -14.67 3.92
N MET A 50 5.51 -13.98 3.05
CA MET A 50 5.49 -14.30 1.62
C MET A 50 6.81 -13.96 0.93
N LEU A 51 7.46 -12.86 1.31
CA LEU A 51 8.79 -12.47 0.81
C LEU A 51 9.85 -13.49 1.26
N GLU A 52 9.87 -13.85 2.55
CA GLU A 52 10.79 -14.84 3.11
C GLU A 52 10.62 -16.23 2.47
N ALA A 53 9.39 -16.60 2.12
CA ALA A 53 9.10 -17.85 1.43
C ALA A 53 9.43 -17.84 -0.06
N GLY A 54 9.85 -16.70 -0.63
CA GLY A 54 10.06 -16.53 -2.07
C GLY A 54 8.78 -16.61 -2.90
N LEU A 55 7.61 -16.41 -2.28
CA LEU A 55 6.29 -16.45 -2.93
C LEU A 55 5.82 -15.06 -3.41
N ALA A 56 6.51 -14.00 -2.99
CA ALA A 56 6.26 -12.63 -3.39
C ALA A 56 7.58 -11.88 -3.58
N PHE A 57 7.51 -10.73 -4.22
CA PHE A 57 8.58 -9.76 -4.31
C PHE A 57 8.02 -8.34 -4.18
N ALA A 58 8.86 -7.39 -3.78
CA ALA A 58 8.45 -5.99 -3.72
C ALA A 58 8.41 -5.40 -5.12
N TYR A 59 7.27 -4.80 -5.49
CA TYR A 59 7.08 -4.05 -6.72
C TYR A 59 6.65 -2.64 -6.37
N ALA A 60 7.22 -1.65 -7.06
CA ALA A 60 6.94 -0.25 -6.85
C ALA A 60 6.58 0.40 -8.19
N GLU A 61 5.49 1.16 -8.20
CA GLU A 61 5.02 1.92 -9.35
C GLU A 61 4.60 3.34 -8.92
N PRO A 62 4.69 4.33 -9.83
CA PRO A 62 4.15 5.66 -9.57
C PRO A 62 2.65 5.59 -9.23
N GLU A 63 2.20 6.39 -8.26
CA GLU A 63 0.77 6.46 -7.89
C GLU A 63 -0.13 6.90 -9.06
N GLY A 64 0.43 7.67 -9.99
CA GLY A 64 -0.22 8.10 -11.22
C GLY A 64 0.79 8.42 -12.32
N LEU A 65 0.29 8.88 -13.45
CA LEU A 65 1.13 9.24 -14.61
C LEU A 65 2.06 10.40 -14.26
N ILE A 66 3.37 10.16 -14.36
CA ILE A 66 4.41 11.18 -14.16
C ILE A 66 5.16 11.33 -15.49
N ILE A 67 5.20 12.54 -16.03
CA ILE A 67 5.91 12.86 -17.27
C ILE A 67 7.14 13.72 -16.95
N SER A 68 8.29 13.32 -17.48
CA SER A 68 9.55 14.04 -17.33
C SER A 68 9.57 15.33 -18.17
N ARG A 69 10.59 16.17 -17.96
CA ARG A 69 10.82 17.34 -18.82
C ARG A 69 11.24 16.97 -20.25
N SER A 70 11.81 15.78 -20.45
CA SER A 70 12.12 15.23 -21.78
C SER A 70 10.90 14.59 -22.46
N ALA A 71 9.72 14.68 -21.86
CA ALA A 71 8.47 14.06 -22.30
C ALA A 71 8.45 12.52 -22.22
N ASP A 72 9.30 11.93 -21.38
CA ASP A 72 9.29 10.49 -21.11
C ASP A 72 8.35 10.16 -19.93
N GLU A 73 7.70 9.00 -19.97
CA GLU A 73 6.94 8.48 -18.84
C GLU A 73 7.88 7.94 -17.77
N CYS A 74 7.77 8.47 -16.55
CA CYS A 74 8.66 8.13 -15.45
C CYS A 74 8.29 6.77 -14.83
N VAL A 75 9.31 6.08 -14.33
CA VAL A 75 9.20 4.82 -13.57
C VAL A 75 9.87 4.95 -12.21
N ILE A 76 9.55 4.07 -11.27
CA ILE A 76 10.30 3.94 -10.02
C ILE A 76 11.49 3.02 -10.26
N ALA A 77 12.68 3.49 -9.88
CA ALA A 77 13.91 2.73 -10.00
C ALA A 77 14.63 2.66 -8.65
N LEU A 78 15.08 1.46 -8.28
CA LEU A 78 15.96 1.25 -7.14
C LEU A 78 17.40 1.37 -7.63
N MET A 79 18.07 2.46 -7.27
CA MET A 79 19.44 2.75 -7.69
C MET A 79 20.24 3.43 -6.57
N ASP A 80 21.57 3.33 -6.68
CA ASP A 80 22.47 4.04 -5.77
C ASP A 80 22.38 5.54 -6.03
N GLN A 81 22.05 6.30 -4.99
CA GLN A 81 21.96 7.76 -5.07
C GLN A 81 22.30 8.39 -3.72
N TRP A 82 22.87 9.59 -3.76
CA TRP A 82 22.97 10.44 -2.59
C TRP A 82 21.62 11.09 -2.34
N TYR A 83 21.16 11.08 -1.08
CA TYR A 83 19.92 11.71 -0.66
C TYR A 83 20.11 12.44 0.67
N LEU A 84 19.22 13.37 0.97
CA LEU A 84 19.15 14.03 2.27
C LEU A 84 18.22 13.22 3.17
N ASP A 85 18.69 12.85 4.36
CA ASP A 85 17.90 12.06 5.32
C ASP A 85 16.92 12.94 6.09
N TYR A 86 15.88 13.41 5.40
CA TYR A 86 14.78 14.14 6.02
C TYR A 86 13.97 13.29 7.01
N GLY A 87 14.22 11.98 7.08
CA GLY A 87 13.60 11.07 8.04
C GLY A 87 14.23 11.12 9.44
N GLU A 88 15.42 11.73 9.58
CA GLU A 88 16.18 11.76 10.83
C GLU A 88 15.37 12.39 11.97
N GLU A 89 15.18 11.64 13.06
CA GLU A 89 14.30 12.01 14.17
C GLU A 89 14.71 13.34 14.83
N VAL A 90 16.01 13.54 15.04
CA VAL A 90 16.57 14.76 15.64
C VAL A 90 16.28 15.98 14.77
N TRP A 91 16.50 15.86 13.46
CA TRP A 91 16.25 16.95 12.52
C TRP A 91 14.76 17.23 12.39
N ARG A 92 13.92 16.19 12.21
CA ARG A 92 12.46 16.32 12.13
C ARG A 92 11.86 17.05 13.33
N THR A 93 12.27 16.68 14.54
CA THR A 93 11.79 17.31 15.78
C THR A 93 12.10 18.82 15.84
N GLN A 94 13.20 19.25 15.25
CA GLN A 94 13.57 20.67 15.22
C GLN A 94 12.68 21.49 14.28
N VAL A 95 12.21 20.89 13.18
CA VAL A 95 11.48 21.60 12.10
C VAL A 95 9.96 21.47 12.17
N GLU A 96 9.41 20.45 12.84
CA GLU A 96 7.96 20.17 12.89
C GLU A 96 7.13 21.10 13.82
N LYS A 97 7.66 22.29 14.17
CA LYS A 97 6.96 23.27 15.02
C LYS A 97 5.86 24.06 14.31
#